data_AF-A0A963H308-F1
#
_entry.id   AF-A0A963H308-F1
#
_cell.length_a   1.000
_cell.length_b   1.000
_cell.length_c   1.000
_cell.angle_alpha   90.00
_cell.angle_beta   90.00
_cell.angle_gamma   90.00
#
_symmetry.space_group_name_H-M   'P 1'
#
loop_
_entity.id
_entity.type
_entity.pdbx_description
1 polymer ?
#
loop_
_entity_poly.entity_id
_entity_poly.type
_entity_poly.pdbx_seq_one_letter_code
_entity_poly.pdbx_strand_id
1 'polypeptide(L)'
;MSAETFATRIWLLLVGLTLLSAALADGAAPGVLTALVALAVVGIKGALVIRHFMGLDGRFPRLRRLMNGYVVLVPALLFVLGSVLAQ
;
A
#
# COMPACT_ATOMS: atom_id res chain seq x y z
N MET A 1 24.41 4.38 -9.37
CA MET A 1 23.70 4.55 -8.08
C MET A 1 23.78 3.22 -7.35
N SER A 2 24.19 3.17 -6.08
CA SER A 2 24.31 1.88 -5.38
C SER A 2 22.94 1.27 -5.07
N ALA A 3 22.87 -0.06 -4.96
CA ALA A 3 21.63 -0.77 -4.60
C ALA A 3 21.06 -0.29 -3.26
N GLU A 4 21.94 0.04 -2.32
CA GLU A 4 21.60 0.64 -1.03
C GLU A 4 20.95 2.01 -1.18
N THR A 5 21.53 2.92 -1.99
CA THR A 5 20.94 4.25 -2.23
C THR A 5 19.54 4.14 -2.83
N PHE A 6 19.32 3.17 -3.73
CA PHE A 6 18.01 2.93 -4.33
C PHE A 6 17.00 2.41 -3.29
N ALA A 7 17.38 1.40 -2.50
CA ALA A 7 16.55 0.86 -1.43
C ALA A 7 16.17 1.93 -0.41
N THR A 8 17.12 2.76 0.02
CA THR A 8 16.89 3.87 0.96
C THR A 8 15.88 4.88 0.42
N ARG A 9 15.94 5.23 -0.88
CA ARG A 9 14.95 6.13 -1.49
C ARG A 9 13.54 5.54 -1.50
N ILE A 10 13.40 4.26 -1.82
CA ILE A 10 12.10 3.58 -1.74
C ILE A 10 11.60 3.60 -0.29
N TRP A 11 12.48 3.35 0.68
CA TRP A 11 12.12 3.38 2.10
C TRP A 11 11.67 4.76 2.56
N LEU A 12 12.37 5.82 2.18
CA LEU A 12 11.98 7.20 2.47
C LEU A 12 10.63 7.55 1.84
N LEU A 13 10.36 7.08 0.62
CA LEU A 13 9.05 7.22 -0.02
C LEU A 13 7.96 6.50 0.79
N LEU A 14 8.21 5.26 1.26
CA LEU A 14 7.27 4.51 2.09
C LEU A 14 6.96 5.23 3.42
N VAL A 15 7.97 5.80 4.06
CA VAL A 15 7.81 6.62 5.28
C VAL A 15 6.96 7.85 4.97
N GLY A 16 7.30 8.59 3.92
CA GLY A 16 6.55 9.77 3.49
C GLY A 16 5.08 9.46 3.21
N LEU A 17 4.79 8.37 2.48
CA LEU A 17 3.43 7.89 2.22
C LEU A 17 2.69 7.50 3.51
N THR A 18 3.40 7.06 4.55
CA THR A 18 2.79 6.73 5.86
C THR A 18 2.41 7.98 6.63
N LEU A 19 3.34 8.94 6.72
CA LEU A 19 3.09 10.20 7.41
C LEU A 19 1.97 10.99 6.72
N LEU A 20 2.00 11.05 5.38
CA LEU A 20 0.96 11.70 4.60
C LEU A 20 -0.42 11.05 4.82
N SER A 21 -0.49 9.71 4.80
CA SER A 21 -1.75 9.00 5.05
C SER A 21 -2.30 9.24 6.46
N ALA A 22 -1.43 9.33 7.47
CA ALA A 22 -1.85 9.63 8.84
C ALA A 22 -2.39 11.07 8.95
N ALA A 23 -1.65 12.04 8.41
CA ALA A 23 -2.08 13.44 8.40
C ALA A 23 -3.42 13.66 7.68
N LEU A 24 -3.66 12.91 6.59
CA LEU A 24 -4.93 12.96 5.85
C LEU A 24 -6.09 12.29 6.60
N ALA A 25 -5.81 11.34 7.50
CA ALA A 25 -6.85 10.72 8.34
C ALA A 25 -7.34 11.65 9.45
N ASP A 26 -6.46 12.51 9.99
CA ASP A 26 -6.80 13.48 11.03
C ASP A 26 -7.51 14.74 10.49
N GLY A 27 -7.29 15.08 9.21
CA GLY A 27 -8.01 16.17 8.55
C GLY A 27 -9.46 15.80 8.31
N ALA A 28 -10.42 16.67 8.67
CA ALA A 28 -11.88 16.49 8.58
C ALA A 28 -12.46 16.36 7.15
N ALA A 29 -11.77 15.67 6.24
CA ALA A 29 -12.19 15.38 4.89
C ALA A 29 -13.27 14.27 4.87
N PRO A 30 -14.23 14.33 3.93
CA PRO A 30 -15.32 13.36 3.83
C PRO A 30 -14.83 11.92 3.66
N GLY A 31 -15.44 10.99 4.40
CA GLY A 31 -14.91 9.64 4.65
C GLY A 31 -14.60 8.79 3.41
N VAL A 32 -15.30 8.98 2.29
CA VAL A 32 -15.04 8.22 1.06
C VAL A 32 -13.71 8.63 0.41
N LEU A 33 -13.39 9.92 0.36
CA LEU A 33 -12.15 10.39 -0.26
C LEU A 33 -10.94 9.91 0.56
N THR A 34 -11.01 10.04 1.88
CA THR A 34 -9.96 9.58 2.79
C THR A 34 -9.74 8.07 2.67
N ALA A 35 -10.82 7.29 2.55
CA ALA A 35 -10.74 5.85 2.36
C ALA A 35 -10.16 5.45 0.99
N LEU A 36 -10.50 6.17 -0.09
CA LEU A 36 -9.90 5.97 -1.42
C LEU A 36 -8.40 6.26 -1.40
N VAL A 37 -7.98 7.34 -0.73
CA VAL A 37 -6.56 7.67 -0.56
C VAL A 37 -5.86 6.58 0.26
N ALA A 38 -6.46 6.12 1.36
CA ALA A 38 -5.90 5.02 2.15
C ALA A 38 -5.74 3.74 1.30
N LEU A 39 -6.72 3.40 0.46
CA LEU A 39 -6.65 2.28 -0.47
C LEU A 39 -5.47 2.42 -1.43
N ALA A 40 -5.32 3.61 -2.03
CA ALA A 40 -4.22 3.91 -2.94
C ALA A 40 -2.86 3.80 -2.24
N VAL A 41 -2.73 4.35 -1.03
CA VAL A 41 -1.51 4.29 -0.22
C VAL A 41 -1.14 2.85 0.11
N VAL A 42 -2.09 2.03 0.56
CA VAL A 42 -1.84 0.61 0.87
C VAL A 42 -1.38 -0.15 -0.38
N GLY A 43 -2.06 0.05 -1.51
CA GLY A 43 -1.71 -0.58 -2.78
C GLY A 43 -0.31 -0.21 -3.27
N ILE A 44 0.01 1.09 -3.28
CA ILE A 44 1.32 1.60 -3.71
C ILE A 44 2.43 1.07 -2.79
N LYS A 45 2.27 1.17 -1.47
CA LYS A 45 3.26 0.68 -0.51
C LYS A 45 3.50 -0.81 -0.65
N GLY A 46 2.43 -1.60 -0.69
CA GLY A 46 2.54 -3.05 -0.80
C GLY A 46 3.21 -3.48 -2.10
N ALA A 47 2.90 -2.82 -3.22
CA ALA A 47 3.58 -3.08 -4.50
C ALA A 47 5.09 -2.77 -4.42
N LEU A 48 5.48 -1.65 -3.78
CA LEU A 48 6.89 -1.29 -3.59
C LEU A 48 7.63 -2.31 -2.71
N VAL A 49 6.99 -2.77 -1.63
CA VAL A 49 7.54 -3.78 -0.71
C VAL A 49 7.72 -5.13 -1.40
N ILE A 50 6.70 -5.60 -2.12
CA ILE A 50 6.73 -6.88 -2.84
C ILE A 50 7.82 -6.88 -3.90
N ARG A 51 7.94 -5.77 -4.66
CA ARG A 51 8.91 -5.67 -5.76
C ARG A 51 10.34 -5.53 -5.28
N HIS A 52 10.61 -4.73 -4.24
CA HIS A 52 11.98 -4.32 -3.93
C HIS A 52 12.56 -4.94 -2.66
N PHE A 53 11.73 -5.45 -1.75
CA PHE A 53 12.19 -5.91 -0.43
C PHE A 53 11.89 -7.38 -0.15
N MET A 54 10.84 -7.98 -0.74
CA MET A 54 10.51 -9.39 -0.49
C MET A 54 11.38 -10.39 -1.26
N GLY A 55 12.21 -9.94 -2.20
CA GLY A 55 13.12 -10.83 -2.94
C GLY A 55 12.41 -11.91 -3.78
N LEU A 56 11.17 -11.65 -4.19
CA LEU A 56 10.35 -12.62 -4.95
C LEU A 56 10.65 -12.64 -6.45
N ASP A 57 11.53 -11.76 -6.92
CA ASP A 57 11.88 -11.64 -8.33
C ASP A 57 12.68 -12.86 -8.81
N GLY A 58 12.28 -13.40 -9.96
CA GLY A 58 12.92 -14.54 -10.62
C GLY A 58 12.71 -15.91 -9.96
N ARG A 59 12.59 -15.98 -8.62
CA ARG A 59 12.56 -17.25 -7.88
C ARG A 59 11.15 -17.80 -7.60
N PHE A 60 10.16 -16.93 -7.34
CA PHE A 60 8.82 -17.35 -6.92
C PHE A 60 7.67 -16.54 -7.57
N PRO A 61 7.44 -16.69 -8.89
CA PRO A 61 6.47 -15.87 -9.63
C PRO A 61 5.00 -16.11 -9.22
N ARG A 62 4.66 -17.30 -8.71
CA ARG A 62 3.31 -17.60 -8.19
C ARG A 62 3.07 -16.90 -6.86
N LEU A 63 4.04 -16.97 -5.93
CA LEU A 63 3.96 -16.27 -4.64
C LEU A 63 3.89 -14.75 -4.82
N ARG A 64 4.65 -14.20 -5.77
CA ARG A 64 4.56 -12.77 -6.11
C ARG A 64 3.16 -12.36 -6.54
N ARG A 65 2.49 -13.17 -7.36
CA ARG A 65 1.09 -12.91 -7.77
C ARG A 65 0.13 -13.03 -6.60
N LEU A 66 0.31 -14.03 -5.73
CA LEU A 66 -0.51 -14.21 -4.53
C LEU A 66 -0.38 -13.01 -3.59
N MET A 67 0.84 -12.51 -3.35
CA MET A 67 1.09 -11.34 -2.51
C MET A 67 0.51 -10.06 -3.11
N ASN A 68 0.66 -9.84 -4.42
CA ASN A 68 0.02 -8.71 -5.09
C ASN A 68 -1.51 -8.80 -5.00
N GLY A 69 -2.07 -9.99 -5.21
CA GLY A 69 -3.50 -10.24 -5.05
C GLY A 69 -3.96 -9.94 -3.62
N TYR A 70 -3.26 -10.45 -2.61
CA TYR A 70 -3.56 -10.22 -1.20
C TYR A 70 -3.57 -8.73 -0.84
N VAL A 71 -2.54 -7.99 -1.23
CA VAL A 71 -2.40 -6.54 -0.95
C VAL A 71 -3.49 -5.70 -1.60
N VAL A 72 -4.09 -6.14 -2.71
CA VAL A 72 -5.18 -5.42 -3.37
C VAL A 72 -6.54 -5.90 -2.90
N LEU A 73 -6.74 -7.21 -2.86
CA LEU A 73 -8.02 -7.85 -2.58
C LEU A 73 -8.47 -7.61 -1.15
N VAL A 74 -7.58 -7.79 -0.17
CA VAL A 74 -7.97 -7.65 1.25
C VAL A 74 -8.41 -6.22 1.58
N PRO A 75 -7.64 -5.17 1.24
CA PRO A 75 -8.08 -3.79 1.49
C PRO A 75 -9.34 -3.42 0.70
N ALA A 76 -9.48 -3.88 -0.55
CA ALA A 76 -10.69 -3.64 -1.33
C ALA A 76 -11.93 -4.27 -0.67
N LEU A 77 -11.83 -5.52 -0.19
CA LEU A 77 -12.90 -6.18 0.54
C LEU A 77 -13.25 -5.46 1.84
N LEU A 78 -12.23 -5.03 2.61
CA LEU A 78 -12.44 -4.28 3.85
C LEU A 78 -13.12 -2.93 3.58
N PHE A 79 -12.76 -2.25 2.50
CA PHE A 79 -13.40 -1.01 2.10
C PHE A 79 -14.86 -1.21 1.70
N VAL A 80 -15.16 -2.22 0.86
CA VAL A 80 -16.54 -2.55 0.48
C VAL A 80 -17.35 -2.91 1.73
N LEU A 81 -16.83 -3.80 2.58
CA LEU A 81 -17.50 -4.20 3.81
C LEU A 81 -17.76 -3.00 4.74
N GLY A 82 -16.75 -2.15 4.95
CA GLY A 82 -16.89 -0.94 5.76
C GLY A 82 -17.91 0.03 5.17
N SER A 83 -17.95 0.18 3.84
CA SER A 83 -18.92 1.05 3.15
C SER A 83 -20.36 0.53 3.18
N VAL A 84 -20.54 -0.78 3.34
CA VAL A 84 -21.87 -1.42 3.46
C VAL A 84 -22.35 -1.39 4.92
N LEU A 85 -21.46 -1.63 5.88
CA LEU A 85 -21.79 -1.64 7.32
C LEU A 85 -21.92 -0.24 7.94
N ALA A 86 -21.38 0.79 7.29
CA ALA A 86 -21.46 2.18 7.75
C ALA A 86 -22.71 2.93 7.22
N GLN A 87 -23.60 2.24 6.49
CA GLN A 87 -24.94 2.72 6.14
C GLN A 87 -25.96 2.29 7.20
#